data_AF-A0A0W8FL19-F1
#
_entry.id   AF-A0A0W8FL19-F1
#
_cell.length_a   1.000
_cell.length_b   1.000
_cell.length_c   1.000
_cell.angle_alpha   90.00
_cell.angle_beta   90.00
_cell.angle_gamma   90.00
#
_symmetry.space_group_name_H-M   'P 1'
#
loop_
_entity.id
_entity.type
_entity.pdbx_description
1 polymer ?
#
loop_
_entity_poly.entity_id
_entity_poly.type
_entity_poly.pdbx_seq_one_letter_code
_entity_poly.pdbx_strand_id
1 'polypeptide(L)' 'MSYKMGIFAILVLFVLVFLAQNIEVVAVKFIFWELSMSRAVLLFFSLLLGFIIGWFLNSFLSYRKDKNDLKNIKY' A
#
# COMPACT_ATOMS: atom_id res chain seq x y z
N MET A 1 -11.10 4.22 36.25
CA MET A 1 -10.65 3.44 35.08
C MET A 1 -10.11 4.44 34.08
N SER A 2 -8.81 4.39 33.78
CA SER A 2 -8.13 5.42 32.98
C SER A 2 -8.70 5.42 31.56
N TYR A 3 -9.00 6.60 31.00
CA TYR A 3 -9.47 6.77 29.60
C TYR A 3 -8.58 6.04 28.58
N LYS A 4 -7.29 5.86 28.91
CA LYS A 4 -6.31 5.04 28.18
C LYS A 4 -6.78 3.58 27.98
N MET A 5 -7.40 2.98 28.99
CA MET A 5 -7.94 1.61 28.94
C MET A 5 -9.19 1.54 28.05
N GLY A 6 -10.05 2.56 28.09
CA GLY A 6 -11.21 2.65 27.19
C GLY A 6 -10.79 2.79 25.72
N ILE A 7 -9.83 3.67 25.43
CA ILE A 7 -9.25 3.83 24.08
C ILE A 7 -8.60 2.52 23.60
N PHE A 8 -7.82 1.86 24.46
CA PHE A 8 -7.20 0.58 24.12
C PHE A 8 -8.23 -0.50 23.78
N ALA A 9 -9.31 -0.62 24.57
CA ALA A 9 -10.39 -1.57 24.29
C ALA A 9 -11.10 -1.29 22.96
N ILE A 10 -11.33 -0.01 22.64
CA ILE A 10 -11.91 0.41 21.36
C ILE A 10 -10.97 0.03 20.21
N LEU A 11 -9.67 0.30 20.33
CA LEU A 11 -8.69 -0.06 19.30
C LEU A 11 -8.61 -1.57 19.07
N VAL A 12 -8.62 -2.36 20.15
CA VAL A 12 -8.66 -3.84 20.05
C VAL A 12 -9.93 -4.28 19.32
N LEU A 13 -11.10 -3.72 19.66
CA LEU A 13 -12.35 -4.03 18.98
C LEU A 13 -12.29 -3.69 17.48
N PHE A 14 -11.71 -2.54 17.11
CA PHE A 14 -11.50 -2.15 15.72
C PHE A 14 -10.62 -3.15 14.96
N VAL A 15 -9.51 -3.57 15.56
CA VAL A 15 -8.60 -4.57 14.96
C VAL A 15 -9.32 -5.91 14.76
N LEU A 16 -10.11 -6.36 15.74
CA LEU A 16 -10.88 -7.60 15.64
C LEU A 16 -11.94 -7.54 14.54
N VAL A 17 -12.66 -6.43 14.42
CA VAL A 17 -13.65 -6.22 13.34
C VAL A 17 -12.97 -6.18 11.97
N PHE A 18 -11.84 -5.49 11.86
CA PHE A 18 -11.04 -5.44 10.64
C PHE A 18 -10.59 -6.85 10.23
N LEU A 19 -10.05 -7.64 11.16
CA LEU A 19 -9.64 -9.02 10.90
C LEU A 19 -10.82 -9.89 10.48
N ALA A 20 -11.95 -9.83 11.20
CA ALA A 20 -13.13 -10.63 10.91
C ALA A 20 -13.71 -10.34 9.52
N GLN A 21 -13.78 -9.07 9.11
CA GLN A 21 -14.26 -8.69 7.76
C GLN A 21 -13.28 -9.14 6.66
N ASN A 22 -11.99 -9.15 6.96
CA ASN A 22 -10.93 -9.46 6.00
C ASN A 22 -10.41 -10.91 6.10
N ILE A 23 -11.07 -11.78 6.86
CA ILE A 23 -10.67 -13.18 7.02
C ILE A 23 -10.97 -14.02 5.77
N GLU A 24 -11.87 -13.53 4.92
CA GLU A 24 -12.24 -14.22 3.69
C GLU A 24 -11.01 -14.32 2.77
N VAL A 25 -10.70 -15.55 2.41
CA VAL A 25 -9.64 -15.88 1.45
C VAL A 25 -10.21 -15.65 0.05
N VAL A 26 -9.54 -14.81 -0.72
CA VAL A 26 -9.89 -14.57 -2.12
C VAL A 26 -8.81 -15.17 -3.01
N ALA A 27 -9.27 -15.91 -4.03
CA ALA A 27 -8.43 -16.42 -5.09
C ALA A 27 -8.29 -15.36 -6.18
N VAL A 28 -7.08 -14.86 -6.38
CA VAL A 28 -6.74 -13.98 -7.50
C VAL A 28 -6.16 -14.83 -8.62
N LYS A 29 -6.80 -14.78 -9.78
CA LYS A 29 -6.27 -15.37 -11.02
C LYS A 29 -5.62 -14.30 -11.86
N PHE A 30 -4.33 -14.48 -12.14
CA PHE A 30 -3.54 -13.57 -12.97
C PHE A 30 -2.84 -14.35 -14.09
N ILE A 31 -3.37 -14.24 -15.32
CA ILE A 31 -2.91 -14.95 -16.53
C ILE A 31 -2.84 -16.47 -16.31
N PHE A 32 -1.70 -17.00 -15.84
CA PHE A 32 -1.47 -18.42 -15.57
C PHE A 32 -1.33 -18.75 -14.07
N TRP A 33 -1.39 -17.73 -13.21
CA TRP A 33 -1.12 -17.84 -11.78
C TRP A 33 -2.42 -17.73 -11.00
N GLU A 34 -2.54 -18.55 -9.96
CA GLU A 34 -3.62 -18.46 -8.99
C GLU A 34 -3.01 -18.32 -7.60
N LEU A 35 -3.38 -17.25 -6.90
CA LEU A 35 -2.91 -16.95 -5.56
C LEU A 35 -4.11 -16.81 -4.64
N SER A 36 -4.14 -17.63 -3.59
CA SER A 36 -5.17 -17.57 -2.55
C SER A 36 -4.58 -16.91 -1.31
N MET A 37 -5.14 -15.78 -0.92
CA MET A 37 -4.71 -15.02 0.25
C MET A 37 -5.89 -14.28 0.88
N SER A 38 -5.77 -13.83 2.12
CA SER A 38 -6.84 -13.03 2.73
C SER A 38 -6.97 -11.68 2.02
N ARG A 39 -8.20 -11.15 1.96
CA ARG A 39 -8.48 -9.84 1.33
C ARG A 39 -7.62 -8.71 1.88
N ALA A 40 -7.37 -8.70 3.19
CA ALA A 40 -6.51 -7.68 3.79
C ALA A 40 -5.09 -7.71 3.23
N VAL A 41 -4.49 -8.90 3.09
CA VAL A 41 -3.11 -9.04 2.61
C VAL A 41 -3.04 -8.62 1.13
N LEU A 42 -4.05 -8.99 0.33
CA LEU A 42 -4.17 -8.55 -1.06
C LEU A 42 -4.20 -7.02 -1.18
N LEU A 43 -5.08 -6.37 -0.42
CA LEU A 43 -5.24 -4.91 -0.43
C LEU A 43 -3.94 -4.21 0.03
N PHE A 44 -3.30 -4.73 1.07
CA PHE A 44 -2.04 -4.20 1.57
C PHE A 44 -0.94 -4.22 0.50
N PHE A 45 -0.71 -5.36 -0.14
CA PHE A 45 0.31 -5.47 -1.19
C PHE A 45 -0.05 -4.66 -2.44
N SER A 46 -1.32 -4.60 -2.81
CA SER A 46 -1.76 -3.75 -3.94
C SER A 46 -1.44 -2.27 -3.68
N LEU A 47 -1.72 -1.77 -2.48
CA LEU A 47 -1.40 -0.40 -2.08
C LEU A 47 0.11 -0.17 -2.04
N LEU A 48 0.86 -1.10 -1.43
CA LEU A 48 2.30 -1.01 -1.30
C LEU A 48 2.99 -0.98 -2.67
N LEU A 49 2.60 -1.87 -3.59
CA LEU A 49 3.12 -1.89 -4.96
C LEU A 49 2.79 -0.60 -5.71
N GLY A 50 1.55 -0.12 -5.62
CA GLY A 50 1.15 1.15 -6.23
C GLY A 50 1.96 2.33 -5.70
N PHE A 51 2.18 2.39 -4.38
CA PHE A 51 2.99 3.43 -3.74
C PHE A 51 4.45 3.37 -4.20
N ILE A 52 5.06 2.18 -4.19
CA ILE A 52 6.44 1.97 -4.65
C ILE A 52 6.56 2.40 -6.12
N ILE A 53 5.71 1.90 -7.01
CA ILE A 53 5.74 2.26 -8.44
C ILE A 53 5.59 3.77 -8.64
N GLY A 54 4.63 4.40 -7.95
CA GLY A 54 4.41 5.84 -8.02
C GLY A 54 5.64 6.64 -7.55
N TRP A 55 6.26 6.22 -6.45
CA TRP A 55 7.47 6.84 -5.92
C TRP A 55 8.65 6.74 -6.89
N PHE A 56 8.89 5.54 -7.43
CA PHE A 56 9.94 5.31 -8.43
C PHE A 56 9.70 6.10 -9.72
N LEU A 57 8.45 6.15 -10.21
CA LEU A 57 8.10 6.90 -11.40
C LEU A 57 8.32 8.40 -11.19
N ASN A 58 7.89 8.95 -10.06
CA ASN A 58 8.11 10.35 -9.72
C ASN A 58 9.60 10.70 -9.61
N SER A 59 10.39 9.82 -8.96
CA SER A 59 11.84 9.98 -8.87
C SER A 59 12.50 9.95 -10.25
N PHE A 60 12.07 9.05 -11.13
CA PHE A 60 12.62 8.95 -12.49
C PHE A 60 12.26 10.17 -13.35
N LEU A 61 11.02 10.65 -13.27
CA LEU A 61 10.57 11.85 -13.99
C LEU A 61 11.31 13.10 -13.51
N SER A 62 11.46 13.27 -12.20
CA SER A 62 12.21 14.37 -11.60
C SER A 62 13.68 14.35 -12.04
N TYR A 63 14.33 13.18 -12.02
CA TYR A 63 15.71 13.03 -12.50
C TYR A 63 15.87 13.41 -13.97
N ARG A 64 14.92 13.05 -14.83
CA ARG A 64 14.95 13.44 -16.25
C ARG A 64 14.76 14.95 -16.44
N LYS A 65 13.92 15.59 -15.63
CA LYS A 65 13.71 17.04 -15.67
C LYS A 65 15.01 17.78 -15.33
N ASP A 66 15.66 17.42 -14.23
CA ASP A 66 16.92 18.05 -13.80
C ASP A 66 18.02 17.90 -14.86
N LYS A 67 18.12 16.72 -15.49
CA LYS A 67 19.08 16.48 -16.58
C LYS A 67 18.79 17.34 -17.82
N ASN A 68 17.52 17.55 -18.17
CA ASN A 68 17.14 18.39 -19.29
C ASN A 68 17.40 19.88 -19.00
N ASP A 69 17.13 20.34 -17.78
CA ASP A 69 17.38 21.72 -17.36
C ASP A 69 18.88 22.04 -17.36
N LEU A 70 19.73 21.12 -16.89
CA LEU A 70 21.19 21.23 -17.00
C LEU A 70 21.69 21.29 -18.45
N LYS A 71 21.02 20.59 -19.37
CA LYS A 71 21.36 20.65 -20.80
C LYS A 71 21.03 22.03 -21.37
N ASN A 72 19.88 22.61 -21.03
CA ASN A 72 19.44 23.91 -21.55
C ASN A 72 20.27 25.09 -21.05
N ILE A 73 20.94 25.01 -19.90
CA ILE A 73 21.83 26.07 -19.40
C ILE A 73 23.20 26.07 -20.12
N LYS A 74 23.60 24.93 -20.69
CA LYS A 74 24.93 24.74 -21.30
C LYS A 74 24.98 25.08 -22.80
N TYR A 75 23.84 25.32 -23.44
CA TYR A 75 23.70 25.77 -24.83
C TYR A 75 23.08 27.15 -24.87
#